data_AF-A0A0U5F769-F1
#
_entry.id   AF-A0A0U5F769-F1
#
_cell.length_a   1.000
_cell.length_b   1.000
_cell.length_c   1.000
_cell.angle_alpha   90.00
_cell.angle_beta   90.00
_cell.angle_gamma   90.00
#
_symmetry.space_group_name_H-M   'P 1'
#
loop_
_entity.id
_entity.type
_entity.pdbx_description
1 polymer ?
#
loop_
_entity_poly.entity_id
_entity_poly.type
_entity_poly.pdbx_seq_one_letter_code
_entity_poly.pdbx_strand_id
1 'polypeptide(L)' 'MNRELKKRYKSNPKYSDNWTYNAEDDYYIDPQGVRFDFKRYSKRHDKYGFERNFKVYEANAFQ' A
#
# COMPACT_ATOMS: atom_id res chain seq x y z
N MET A 1 23.28 -16.59 17.20
CA MET A 1 22.61 -15.39 17.77
C MET A 1 21.84 -14.70 16.64
N ASN A 2 20.53 -14.96 16.54
CA ASN A 2 19.70 -14.48 15.41
C ASN A 2 19.31 -13.01 15.61
N ARG A 3 20.13 -12.10 15.07
CA ARG A 3 19.84 -10.66 15.09
C ARG A 3 18.84 -10.30 14.00
N GLU A 4 17.58 -10.60 14.28
CA GLU A 4 16.38 -9.84 13.89
C GLU A 4 16.33 -9.28 12.46
N LEU A 5 16.13 -10.14 11.46
CA LEU A 5 15.68 -9.71 10.12
C LEU A 5 14.32 -8.97 10.18
N LYS A 6 13.50 -9.26 11.20
CA LYS A 6 12.17 -8.67 11.42
C LYS A 6 12.19 -7.15 11.60
N LYS A 7 13.27 -6.58 12.17
CA LYS A 7 13.39 -5.12 12.36
C LYS A 7 13.61 -4.40 11.02
N ARG A 8 14.36 -5.01 10.09
CA ARG A 8 14.63 -4.43 8.76
C ARG A 8 13.40 -4.38 7.87
N TYR A 9 12.48 -5.34 8.00
CA TYR A 9 11.22 -5.35 7.25
C TYR A 9 10.30 -4.19 7.66
N LYS A 10 10.14 -3.98 8.98
CA LYS A 10 9.30 -2.90 9.55
C LYS A 10 9.82 -1.48 9.27
N SER A 11 11.09 -1.33 8.90
CA SER A 11 11.70 -0.03 8.65
C SER A 11 12.01 0.22 7.18
N ASN A 12 11.68 -0.71 6.28
CA ASN A 12 12.02 -0.57 4.87
C ASN A 12 10.94 0.27 4.16
N PRO A 13 11.31 1.45 3.62
CA PRO A 13 10.36 2.38 2.98
C PRO A 13 9.69 1.82 1.72
N LYS A 14 10.18 0.70 1.18
CA LYS A 14 9.61 0.05 0.00
C LYS A 14 8.30 -0.70 0.27
N TYR A 15 7.97 -0.99 1.53
CA TYR A 15 6.72 -1.68 1.87
C TYR A 15 5.62 -0.68 2.20
N SER A 16 4.48 -0.80 1.52
CA SER A 16 3.30 0.04 1.75
C SER A 16 2.74 -0.06 3.17
N ASP A 17 2.98 -1.17 3.87
CA ASP A 17 2.60 -1.32 5.29
C ASP A 17 3.30 -0.32 6.21
N ASN A 18 4.44 0.23 5.78
CA ASN A 18 5.20 1.23 6.53
C ASN A 18 4.87 2.68 6.09
N TRP A 19 3.88 2.86 5.20
CA TRP A 19 3.47 4.18 4.73
C TRP A 19 2.43 4.79 5.66
N THR A 20 2.33 6.13 5.65
CA THR A 20 1.32 6.81 6.45
C THR A 20 -0.03 6.67 5.75
N TYR A 21 -1.03 6.14 6.45
CA TYR A 21 -2.39 6.02 5.93
C TYR A 21 -3.31 7.05 6.57
N ASN A 22 -4.01 7.83 5.76
CA ASN A 22 -5.12 8.67 6.20
C ASN A 22 -6.44 7.93 5.91
N ALA A 23 -7.17 7.59 6.98
CA ALA A 23 -8.45 6.89 6.89
C ALA A 23 -9.64 7.80 6.57
N GLU A 24 -9.55 9.11 6.86
CA GLU A 24 -10.62 10.08 6.60
C GLU A 24 -10.80 10.34 5.11
N ASP A 25 -9.68 10.50 4.40
CA ASP A 25 -9.65 10.81 2.96
C ASP A 25 -9.24 9.61 2.07
N ASP A 26 -9.03 8.43 2.66
CA ASP A 26 -8.61 7.17 2.01
C ASP A 26 -7.40 7.33 1.06
N TYR A 27 -6.26 7.77 1.60
CA TYR A 27 -5.00 7.86 0.86
C TYR A 27 -3.79 7.39 1.68
N TYR A 28 -2.73 7.03 0.96
CA TYR A 28 -1.41 6.77 1.55
C TYR A 28 -0.43 7.90 1.23
N ILE A 29 0.55 8.13 2.09
CA ILE A 29 1.72 8.96 1.81
C ILE A 29 2.96 8.08 1.91
N ASP A 30 3.77 8.06 0.84
CA ASP A 30 5.05 7.37 0.87
C ASP A 30 6.10 8.12 1.72
N PRO A 31 7.23 7.50 2.05
CA PRO A 31 8.30 8.16 2.80
C PRO A 31 8.94 9.36 2.11
N GLN A 32 8.66 9.57 0.82
CA GLN A 32 9.13 10.68 -0.01
C GLN A 32 8.12 11.83 -0.07
N GLY A 33 6.93 11.68 0.54
CA GLY A 33 5.87 12.68 0.57
C GLY A 33 4.90 12.61 -0.61
N VAL A 34 4.97 11.60 -1.47
CA VAL A 34 4.03 11.39 -2.57
C VAL A 34 2.71 10.84 -2.03
N ARG A 35 1.60 11.48 -2.41
CA ARG A 35 0.25 11.07 -2.04
C ARG A 35 -0.30 10.05 -3.04
N PHE A 36 -0.89 8.98 -2.52
CA PHE A 36 -1.53 7.91 -3.28
C PHE A 36 -3.02 7.88 -2.95
N ASP A 37 -3.84 8.46 -3.83
CA ASP A 37 -5.29 8.53 -3.64
C ASP A 37 -5.98 7.24 -4.08
N PHE A 38 -7.07 6.89 -3.38
CA PHE A 38 -7.92 5.79 -3.82
C PHE A 38 -8.51 6.08 -5.19
N LYS A 39 -8.25 5.18 -6.15
CA LYS A 39 -8.71 5.33 -7.54
C LYS A 39 -9.96 4.50 -7.82
N ARG A 40 -9.91 3.20 -7.49
CA ARG A 40 -11.01 2.26 -7.76
C ARG A 40 -10.81 0.91 -7.09
N TYR A 41 -11.86 0.11 -7.06
CA TYR A 41 -11.74 -1.32 -6.84
C TYR A 41 -11.32 -2.06 -8.11
N SER A 42 -10.43 -3.04 -7.96
CA SER A 42 -10.09 -4.01 -8.99
C SER A 42 -10.54 -5.39 -8.54
N LYS A 43 -11.26 -6.08 -9.43
CA LYS A 43 -11.71 -7.46 -9.22
C LYS A 43 -10.73 -8.42 -9.87
N ARG A 44 -10.33 -9.47 -9.14
CA ARG A 44 -9.58 -10.58 -9.72
C ARG A 44 -10.23 -11.89 -9.31
N HIS A 45 -10.32 -12.79 -10.28
CA HIS A 45 -10.76 -14.16 -10.07
C HIS A 45 -9.52 -15.04 -9.97
N ASP A 46 -9.49 -15.92 -8.98
CA ASP A 46 -8.48 -16.97 -8.93
C ASP A 46 -8.81 -18.12 -9.91
N LYS A 47 -7.87 -19.06 -10.11
CA LYS A 47 -8.07 -20.28 -10.93
C LYS A 47 -9.31 -21.09 -10.51
N TYR A 48 -9.67 -21.07 -9.23
CA TYR A 48 -10.85 -21.76 -8.69
C TYR A 48 -12.12 -20.91 -8.67
N GLY A 49 -12.10 -19.70 -9.26
CA GLY A 49 -13.28 -18.84 -9.40
C GLY A 49 -13.58 -17.94 -8.20
N PHE A 50 -12.70 -17.88 -7.19
CA PHE A 50 -12.89 -16.97 -6.06
C PHE A 50 -12.64 -15.51 -6.47
N GLU A 51 -13.64 -14.64 -6.33
CA GLU A 51 -13.52 -13.20 -6.59
C GLU A 51 -12.92 -12.46 -5.38
N ARG A 52 -11.87 -11.68 -5.62
CA ARG A 52 -11.28 -10.76 -4.64
C ARG A 52 -11.37 -9.32 -5.14
N ASN A 53 -11.80 -8.43 -4.24
CA ASN A 53 -11.83 -7.00 -4.46
C ASN A 53 -10.59 -6.37 -3.84
N PHE A 54 -9.79 -5.69 -4.65
CA PHE A 54 -8.59 -4.97 -4.24
C PHE A 54 -8.83 -3.46 -4.37
N LYS A 55 -8.44 -2.67 -3.36
CA LYS A 55 -8.35 -1.22 -3.54
C LYS A 55 -7.11 -0.89 -4.37
N VAL A 56 -7.27 -0.07 -5.40
CA VAL A 56 -6.18 0.43 -6.23
C VAL A 56 -5.97 1.90 -5.89
N TYR A 57 -4.73 2.24 -5.55
CA TYR A 57 -4.29 3.59 -5.26
C TYR A 57 -3.34 4.06 -6.38
N GLU A 58 -3.39 5.36 -6.72
CA GLU A 58 -2.56 5.96 -7.76
C GLU A 58 -1.78 7.15 -7.21
N ALA A 59 -0.50 7.26 -7.58
CA ALA A 59 0.33 8.39 -7.21
C ALA A 59 -0.22 9.66 -7.86
N ASN A 60 -0.65 10.60 -7.04
CA ASN A 60 -0.96 11.94 -7.48
C ASN A 60 0.35 12.72 -7.47
N ALA A 61 1.00 12.81 -8.63
CA ALA A 61 2.08 13.76 -8.81
C ALA A 61 1.44 15.14 -8.73
N PHE A 62 1.53 15.79 -7.57
CA PHE A 62 1.17 17.19 -7.44
C PHE A 62 1.90 17.96 -8.57
N GLN A 63 1.11 18.60 -9.42
CA GLN A 63 1.55 19.32 -10.62
C GLN A 63 2.17 20.67 -10.25
#